data_AF-A0A7S3B095-F1
#
_entry.id   AF-A0A7S3B095-F1
#
_cell.length_a   1.000
_cell.length_b   1.000
_cell.length_c   1.000
_cell.angle_alpha   90.00
_cell.angle_beta   90.00
_cell.angle_gamma   90.00
#
_symmetry.space_group_name_H-M   'P 1'
#
loop_
_entity.id
_entity.type
_entity.pdbx_description
1 polymer ?
#
loop_
_entity_poly.entity_id
_entity_poly.type
_entity_poly.pdbx_seq_one_letter_code
_entity_poly.pdbx_strand_id
1 'polypeptide(L)'
;GTAPGALAPGALQLQQHHHLQETPFSLELLIKRRQASCPSGKWDSILSRSSDKRVAYIAVARTGSDSMKSAIGLLYNTSVPHVHDCVVRDLEEVNATHLMLSIRHPADRIFSGFRRRMEGNFARKQANADMLTMSERFGEEFGNKFLDALRNVSDPLHGRVMDDAMGPDQQAYLLPVTSFYLAGARDTAKLAWLCTDSLSDDFDRVAAEWGLSVTMPREEQSVHQSSVELAAFSDENLAWIADTYRADVEFWKQRCS
;
A
#
# COMPACT_ATOMS: atom_id res chain seq x y z
N GLY A 1 -15.50 5.52 47.75
CA GLY A 1 -15.05 4.90 46.50
C GLY A 1 -15.25 5.89 45.37
N THR A 2 -14.19 6.52 44.92
CA THR A 2 -14.18 7.42 43.76
C THR A 2 -14.01 6.57 42.51
N ALA A 3 -14.94 6.69 41.57
CA ALA A 3 -14.83 6.02 40.27
C ALA A 3 -13.63 6.58 39.48
N PRO A 4 -12.89 5.75 38.73
CA PRO A 4 -11.80 6.23 37.89
C PRO A 4 -12.40 7.09 36.75
N GLY A 5 -11.97 8.35 36.71
CA GLY A 5 -12.38 9.31 35.68
C GLY A 5 -11.94 8.82 34.31
N ALA A 6 -12.90 8.73 33.38
CA ALA A 6 -12.60 8.48 31.98
C ALA A 6 -11.68 9.60 31.45
N LEU A 7 -10.51 9.22 30.95
CA LEU A 7 -9.57 10.14 30.33
C LEU A 7 -10.22 10.83 29.13
N ALA A 8 -10.04 12.15 29.02
CA ALA A 8 -10.52 12.93 27.89
C ALA A 8 -9.91 12.39 26.57
N PRO A 9 -10.65 12.40 25.43
CA PRO A 9 -10.18 11.86 24.15
C PRO A 9 -8.79 12.36 23.71
N GLY A 10 -8.43 13.60 24.05
CA GLY A 10 -7.12 14.18 23.73
C GLY A 10 -5.93 13.60 24.53
N ALA A 11 -6.16 13.07 25.73
CA ALA A 11 -5.10 12.47 26.56
C ALA A 11 -4.66 11.09 26.03
N LEU A 12 -5.59 10.32 25.47
CA LEU A 12 -5.31 9.04 24.79
C LEU A 12 -4.49 9.23 23.52
N GLN A 13 -4.76 10.30 22.76
CA GLN A 13 -4.03 10.61 21.53
C GLN A 13 -2.59 11.04 21.82
N LEU A 14 -2.37 11.89 22.84
CA LEU A 14 -1.03 12.30 23.28
C LEU A 14 -0.19 11.12 23.84
N GLN A 15 -0.79 10.21 24.61
CA GLN A 15 -0.08 9.01 25.10
C GLN A 15 0.29 8.04 23.96
N GLN A 16 -0.54 7.92 22.92
CA GLN A 16 -0.25 7.08 21.76
C GLN A 16 0.91 7.60 20.91
N HIS A 17 1.08 8.93 20.83
CA HIS A 17 2.21 9.56 20.13
C HIS A 17 3.54 9.40 20.89
N HIS A 18 3.55 9.59 22.22
CA HIS A 18 4.77 9.37 23.01
C HIS A 18 5.30 7.93 22.94
N HIS A 19 4.42 6.94 22.82
CA HIS A 19 4.85 5.55 22.74
C HIS A 19 5.55 5.19 21.42
N LEU A 20 5.30 5.92 20.32
CA LEU A 20 5.93 5.66 19.03
C LEU A 20 7.39 6.15 18.95
N GLN A 21 7.79 7.09 19.81
CA GLN A 21 9.12 7.72 19.75
C GLN A 21 10.27 6.80 20.15
N GLU A 22 9.98 5.71 20.88
CA GLU A 22 10.99 4.78 21.41
C GLU A 22 10.80 3.35 20.86
N THR A 23 9.83 3.13 19.99
CA THR A 23 9.46 1.79 19.52
C THR A 23 10.11 1.49 18.17
N PRO A 24 10.92 0.41 18.05
CA PRO A 24 11.46 0.01 16.76
C PRO A 24 10.38 -0.26 15.72
N PHE A 25 10.62 0.15 14.48
CA PHE A 25 9.73 -0.19 13.37
C PHE A 25 9.66 -1.72 13.18
N SER A 26 8.45 -2.24 12.99
CA SER A 26 8.22 -3.60 12.51
C SER A 26 6.96 -3.67 11.66
N LEU A 27 6.93 -4.61 10.71
CA LEU A 27 5.72 -4.87 9.92
C LEU A 27 4.57 -5.37 10.79
N GLU A 28 4.86 -6.14 11.84
CA GLU A 28 3.86 -6.60 12.80
C GLU A 28 3.17 -5.41 13.48
N LEU A 29 3.95 -4.43 13.96
CA LEU A 29 3.40 -3.24 14.59
C LEU A 29 2.59 -2.40 13.61
N LEU A 30 3.09 -2.24 12.38
CA LEU A 30 2.39 -1.54 11.30
C LEU A 30 1.02 -2.20 11.03
N ILE A 31 1.00 -3.52 10.84
CA ILE A 31 -0.24 -4.29 10.62
C ILE A 31 -1.19 -4.16 11.81
N LYS A 32 -0.68 -4.30 13.05
CA LYS A 32 -1.49 -4.22 14.27
C LYS A 32 -2.15 -2.86 14.44
N ARG A 33 -1.48 -1.78 14.04
CA ARG A 33 -2.03 -0.42 14.06
C ARG A 33 -2.96 -0.13 12.90
N ARG A 34 -2.88 -0.91 11.82
CA ARG A 34 -3.77 -0.80 10.66
C ARG A 34 -5.13 -1.38 11.01
N GLN A 35 -6.15 -0.53 11.05
CA GLN A 35 -7.54 -0.98 11.15
C GLN A 35 -8.01 -1.42 9.76
N ALA A 36 -7.59 -2.61 9.32
CA ALA A 36 -8.03 -3.18 8.05
C ALA A 36 -9.57 -3.15 8.00
N SER A 37 -10.12 -2.38 7.06
CA SER A 37 -11.55 -2.28 6.88
C SER A 37 -11.83 -2.07 5.40
N CYS A 38 -12.40 -3.10 4.78
CA CYS A 38 -13.00 -2.95 3.47
C CYS A 38 -14.45 -2.45 3.65
N PRO A 39 -14.86 -1.35 3.01
CA PRO A 39 -16.24 -0.88 3.10
C PRO A 39 -17.17 -1.89 2.40
N SER A 40 -17.80 -2.75 3.20
CA SER A 40 -18.60 -3.91 2.77
C SER A 40 -19.65 -3.53 1.72
N GLY A 41 -20.37 -2.41 1.90
CA GLY A 41 -21.49 -2.06 1.01
C GLY A 41 -21.15 -1.72 -0.45
N LYS A 42 -19.93 -1.23 -0.76
CA LYS A 42 -19.64 -0.79 -2.14
C LYS A 42 -19.31 -1.96 -3.06
N TRP A 43 -18.49 -2.90 -2.62
CA TRP A 43 -18.18 -4.08 -3.43
C TRP A 43 -19.41 -4.99 -3.58
N ASP A 44 -20.20 -5.17 -2.52
CA ASP A 44 -21.48 -5.92 -2.58
C ASP A 44 -22.38 -5.41 -3.71
N SER A 45 -22.55 -4.09 -3.82
CA SER A 45 -23.42 -3.47 -4.84
C SER A 45 -22.90 -3.60 -6.27
N ILE A 46 -21.60 -3.87 -6.46
CA ILE A 46 -20.97 -4.03 -7.78
C ILE A 46 -20.97 -5.51 -8.17
N LEU A 47 -20.53 -6.37 -7.26
CA LEU A 47 -20.42 -7.82 -7.49
C LEU A 47 -21.80 -8.49 -7.64
N SER A 48 -22.86 -7.91 -7.08
CA SER A 48 -24.23 -8.37 -7.29
C SER A 48 -24.80 -8.05 -8.69
N ARG A 49 -24.17 -7.17 -9.47
CA ARG A 49 -24.67 -6.77 -10.81
C ARG A 49 -24.40 -7.81 -11.89
N SER A 50 -23.49 -8.75 -11.65
CA SER A 50 -23.14 -9.78 -12.60
C SER A 50 -22.81 -11.08 -11.88
N SER A 51 -23.70 -12.07 -12.01
CA SER A 51 -23.44 -13.45 -11.55
C SER A 51 -22.20 -14.05 -12.20
N ASP A 52 -21.96 -13.68 -13.46
CA ASP A 52 -20.97 -14.31 -14.32
C ASP A 52 -19.59 -13.64 -14.19
N LYS A 53 -19.52 -12.45 -13.58
CA LYS A 53 -18.30 -11.64 -13.45
C LYS A 53 -18.23 -11.01 -12.06
N ARG A 54 -17.82 -11.81 -11.07
CA ARG A 54 -17.55 -11.32 -9.70
C ARG A 54 -16.05 -11.06 -9.53
N VAL A 55 -15.54 -10.11 -10.31
CA VAL A 55 -14.13 -9.73 -10.40
C VAL A 55 -13.88 -8.50 -9.52
N ALA A 56 -12.89 -8.56 -8.65
CA ALA A 56 -12.43 -7.40 -7.90
C ALA A 56 -10.91 -7.29 -7.97
N TYR A 57 -10.36 -6.20 -7.40
CA TYR A 57 -8.92 -6.02 -7.30
C TYR A 57 -8.52 -5.57 -5.90
N ILE A 58 -7.30 -5.93 -5.52
CA ILE A 58 -6.67 -5.45 -4.30
C ILE A 58 -5.85 -4.21 -4.63
N ALA A 59 -6.18 -3.11 -3.96
CA ALA A 59 -5.52 -1.83 -4.17
C ALA A 59 -4.24 -1.72 -3.35
N VAL A 60 -3.19 -2.47 -3.69
CA VAL A 60 -1.87 -2.27 -3.07
C VAL A 60 -1.36 -0.88 -3.47
N ALA A 61 -0.92 -0.08 -2.50
CA ALA A 61 -0.46 1.27 -2.82
C ALA A 61 0.82 1.25 -3.66
N ARG A 62 0.90 2.15 -4.65
CA ARG A 62 2.09 2.36 -5.51
C ARG A 62 2.50 1.16 -6.40
N THR A 63 1.55 0.27 -6.68
CA THR A 63 1.70 -0.86 -7.62
C THR A 63 0.88 -0.70 -8.91
N GLY A 64 0.38 0.52 -9.19
CA GLY A 64 -0.55 0.78 -10.30
C GLY A 64 -2.03 0.56 -9.95
N SER A 65 -2.38 0.65 -8.66
CA SER A 65 -3.77 0.48 -8.19
C SER A 65 -4.78 1.45 -8.83
N ASP A 66 -4.37 2.65 -9.25
CA ASP A 66 -5.23 3.60 -9.97
C ASP A 66 -5.58 3.11 -11.38
N SER A 67 -4.61 2.54 -12.10
CA SER A 67 -4.82 1.92 -13.41
C SER A 67 -5.74 0.70 -13.30
N MET A 68 -5.53 -0.13 -12.27
CA MET A 68 -6.41 -1.26 -11.93
C MET A 68 -7.85 -0.81 -11.66
N LYS A 69 -8.02 0.22 -10.83
CA LYS A 69 -9.33 0.82 -10.54
C LYS A 69 -10.03 1.25 -11.83
N SER A 70 -9.31 1.95 -12.72
CA SER A 70 -9.86 2.43 -13.99
C SER A 70 -10.31 1.28 -14.88
N ALA A 71 -9.47 0.25 -15.04
CA ALA A 71 -9.78 -0.92 -15.86
C ALA A 71 -10.98 -1.72 -15.30
N ILE A 72 -11.01 -2.00 -13.99
CA ILE A 72 -12.15 -2.68 -13.36
C ILE A 72 -13.42 -1.80 -13.41
N GLY A 73 -13.28 -0.48 -13.30
CA GLY A 73 -14.39 0.45 -13.47
C GLY A 73 -15.02 0.40 -14.86
N LEU A 74 -14.20 0.23 -15.92
CA LEU A 74 -14.68 0.02 -17.28
C LEU A 74 -15.45 -1.29 -17.42
N LEU A 75 -14.97 -2.37 -16.80
CA LEU A 75 -15.65 -3.68 -16.81
C LEU A 75 -17.09 -3.60 -16.29
N TYR A 76 -17.32 -2.80 -15.24
CA TYR A 76 -18.63 -2.63 -14.62
C TYR A 76 -19.39 -1.38 -15.08
N ASN A 77 -18.81 -0.57 -15.97
CA ASN A 77 -19.32 0.74 -16.37
C ASN A 77 -19.72 1.63 -15.17
N THR A 78 -18.89 1.64 -14.12
CA THR A 78 -19.13 2.40 -12.88
C THR A 78 -17.82 2.66 -12.14
N SER A 79 -17.82 3.65 -11.25
CA SER A 79 -16.71 3.81 -10.30
C SER A 79 -16.65 2.63 -9.33
N VAL A 80 -15.45 2.10 -9.11
CA VAL A 80 -15.18 1.01 -8.17
C VAL A 80 -14.41 1.53 -6.95
N PRO A 81 -14.53 0.89 -5.78
CA PRO A 81 -13.78 1.27 -4.59
C PRO A 81 -12.27 1.26 -4.84
N HIS A 82 -11.57 2.21 -4.23
CA HIS A 82 -10.11 2.28 -4.21
C HIS A 82 -9.67 2.42 -2.77
N VAL A 83 -9.52 1.28 -2.11
CA VAL A 83 -9.34 1.20 -0.66
C VAL A 83 -8.12 0.33 -0.38
N HIS A 84 -7.07 0.97 0.09
CA HIS A 84 -5.79 0.30 0.38
C HIS A 84 -5.85 -0.68 1.54
N ASP A 85 -6.97 -0.71 2.27
CA ASP A 85 -7.20 -1.53 3.46
C ASP A 85 -8.11 -2.72 3.24
N CYS A 86 -8.60 -2.92 2.01
CA CYS A 86 -9.26 -4.15 1.62
C CYS A 86 -8.19 -5.25 1.42
N VAL A 87 -8.35 -6.36 2.12
CA VAL A 87 -7.52 -7.56 1.95
C VAL A 87 -8.29 -8.65 1.18
N VAL A 88 -7.60 -9.71 0.75
CA VAL A 88 -8.22 -10.81 -0.03
C VAL A 88 -9.43 -11.41 0.70
N ARG A 89 -9.28 -11.70 1.99
CA ARG A 89 -10.36 -12.22 2.84
C ARG A 89 -11.64 -11.39 2.74
N ASP A 90 -11.52 -10.06 2.79
CA ASP A 90 -12.69 -9.18 2.80
C ASP A 90 -13.44 -9.25 1.46
N LEU A 91 -12.70 -9.38 0.34
CA LEU A 91 -13.30 -9.52 -0.99
C LEU A 91 -13.90 -10.91 -1.21
N GLU A 92 -13.33 -11.95 -0.63
CA GLU A 92 -13.91 -13.30 -0.60
C GLU A 92 -15.21 -13.34 0.21
N GLU A 93 -15.33 -12.57 1.30
CA GLU A 93 -16.54 -12.46 2.13
C GLU A 93 -17.72 -11.83 1.39
N VAL A 94 -17.45 -10.87 0.50
CA VAL A 94 -18.45 -10.31 -0.44
C VAL A 94 -18.60 -11.16 -1.71
N ASN A 95 -18.02 -12.36 -1.69
CA ASN A 95 -17.95 -13.37 -2.74
C ASN A 95 -17.46 -12.87 -4.11
N ALA A 96 -16.39 -12.09 -4.13
CA ALA A 96 -15.55 -12.05 -5.31
C ALA A 96 -15.07 -13.48 -5.63
N THR A 97 -15.12 -13.86 -6.90
CA THR A 97 -14.66 -15.17 -7.40
C THR A 97 -13.33 -15.09 -8.12
N HIS A 98 -12.96 -13.87 -8.53
CA HIS A 98 -11.75 -13.57 -9.28
C HIS A 98 -11.14 -12.29 -8.71
N LEU A 99 -9.89 -12.36 -8.29
CA LEU A 99 -9.17 -11.28 -7.63
C LEU A 99 -7.87 -10.99 -8.35
N MET A 100 -7.71 -9.75 -8.79
CA MET A 100 -6.44 -9.28 -9.35
C MET A 100 -5.66 -8.51 -8.29
N LEU A 101 -4.39 -8.84 -8.09
CA LEU A 101 -3.52 -8.15 -7.15
C LEU A 101 -2.27 -7.69 -7.90
N SER A 102 -2.05 -6.39 -7.94
CA SER A 102 -0.82 -5.82 -8.51
C SER A 102 0.29 -5.82 -7.47
N ILE A 103 1.48 -6.26 -7.87
CA ILE A 103 2.66 -6.37 -7.01
C ILE A 103 3.85 -5.63 -7.60
N ARG A 104 4.69 -5.15 -6.69
CA ARG A 104 5.92 -4.42 -6.98
C ARG A 104 6.97 -4.76 -5.96
N HIS A 105 8.24 -4.67 -6.34
CA HIS A 105 9.34 -4.77 -5.38
C HIS A 105 9.13 -3.78 -4.22
N PRO A 106 9.30 -4.19 -2.94
CA PRO A 106 9.05 -3.33 -1.79
C PRO A 106 9.83 -2.02 -1.82
N ALA A 107 11.09 -2.03 -2.23
CA ALA A 107 11.90 -0.81 -2.31
C ALA A 107 11.32 0.20 -3.31
N ASP A 108 10.90 -0.23 -4.50
CA ASP A 108 10.29 0.69 -5.48
C ASP A 108 8.93 1.20 -5.01
N ARG A 109 8.16 0.35 -4.31
CA ARG A 109 6.88 0.76 -3.73
C ARG A 109 7.08 1.88 -2.71
N ILE A 110 8.09 1.72 -1.85
CA ILE A 110 8.50 2.69 -0.83
C ILE A 110 8.98 3.98 -1.49
N PHE A 111 9.93 3.89 -2.44
CA PHE A 111 10.47 5.04 -3.16
C PHE A 111 9.38 5.81 -3.89
N SER A 112 8.51 5.11 -4.62
CA SER A 112 7.38 5.69 -5.33
C SER A 112 6.39 6.36 -4.37
N GLY A 113 6.22 5.83 -3.15
CA GLY A 113 5.43 6.44 -2.08
C GLY A 113 6.01 7.79 -1.63
N PHE A 114 7.31 7.85 -1.43
CA PHE A 114 8.02 9.10 -1.12
C PHE A 114 7.96 10.10 -2.27
N ARG A 115 8.25 9.66 -3.49
CA ARG A 115 8.27 10.55 -4.66
C ARG A 115 6.92 11.24 -4.87
N ARG A 116 5.80 10.52 -4.70
CA ARG A 116 4.45 11.12 -4.78
C ARG A 116 4.22 12.24 -3.75
N ARG A 117 4.85 12.16 -2.58
CA ARG A 117 4.74 13.21 -1.55
C ARG A 117 5.53 14.46 -1.94
N MET A 118 6.62 14.28 -2.67
CA MET A 118 7.45 15.38 -3.23
C MET A 118 6.80 15.98 -4.49
N GLU A 119 6.20 15.14 -5.33
CA GLU A 119 5.58 15.50 -6.60
C GLU A 119 4.09 15.87 -6.40
N GLY A 120 3.78 17.14 -6.03
CA GLY A 120 2.47 17.73 -6.33
C GLY A 120 1.83 18.66 -5.28
N ASN A 121 0.55 19.02 -5.54
CA ASN A 121 -0.31 19.86 -4.68
C ASN A 121 -0.62 19.28 -3.28
N PHE A 122 -0.09 18.10 -2.97
CA PHE A 122 -0.19 17.45 -1.65
C PHE A 122 0.59 18.21 -0.57
N ALA A 123 1.52 19.08 -0.98
CA ALA A 123 2.22 20.03 -0.13
C ALA A 123 1.34 20.83 0.83
N ARG A 124 0.08 21.07 0.45
CA ARG A 124 -0.87 21.90 1.20
C ARG A 124 -1.62 21.17 2.32
N LYS A 125 -1.45 19.85 2.47
CA LYS A 125 -2.01 19.12 3.61
C LYS A 125 -1.01 19.20 4.78
N GLN A 126 -1.48 19.54 5.98
CA GLN A 126 -0.62 19.68 7.17
C GLN A 126 0.29 18.45 7.40
N ALA A 127 -0.23 17.25 7.20
CA ALA A 127 0.51 15.98 7.32
C ALA A 127 1.63 15.79 6.27
N ASN A 128 1.69 16.64 5.24
CA ASN A 128 2.75 16.63 4.24
C ASN A 128 3.75 17.77 4.43
N ALA A 129 3.43 18.79 5.24
CA ALA A 129 4.33 19.91 5.51
C ALA A 129 5.62 19.45 6.20
N ASP A 130 5.53 18.46 7.10
CA ASP A 130 6.68 17.91 7.81
C ASP A 130 7.57 17.03 6.91
N MET A 131 6.96 16.20 6.05
CA MET A 131 7.68 15.42 5.03
C MET A 131 8.30 16.32 3.96
N LEU A 132 7.65 17.42 3.60
CA LEU A 132 8.22 18.45 2.75
C LEU A 132 9.40 19.14 3.41
N THR A 133 9.32 19.45 4.71
CA THR A 133 10.46 20.05 5.42
C THR A 133 11.67 19.11 5.39
N MET A 134 11.46 17.80 5.49
CA MET A 134 12.53 16.82 5.30
C MET A 134 12.99 16.72 3.83
N SER A 135 12.06 16.73 2.88
CA SER A 135 12.38 16.70 1.43
C SER A 135 13.16 17.95 0.98
N GLU A 136 12.76 19.15 1.41
CA GLU A 136 13.46 20.41 1.17
C GLU A 136 14.84 20.42 1.83
N ARG A 137 14.99 19.79 3.00
CA ARG A 137 16.25 19.72 3.73
C ARG A 137 17.23 18.69 3.17
N PHE A 138 16.73 17.57 2.64
CA PHE A 138 17.55 16.42 2.26
C PHE A 138 17.56 16.13 0.75
N GLY A 139 16.72 16.79 -0.05
CA GLY A 139 16.68 16.65 -1.50
C GLY A 139 16.53 15.19 -1.93
N GLU A 140 17.43 14.75 -2.83
CA GLU A 140 17.46 13.39 -3.36
C GLU A 140 17.77 12.32 -2.29
N GLU A 141 18.42 12.70 -1.17
CA GLU A 141 18.73 11.81 -0.05
C GLU A 141 17.53 11.56 0.89
N PHE A 142 16.39 12.19 0.63
CA PHE A 142 15.21 12.09 1.49
C PHE A 142 14.79 10.63 1.72
N GLY A 143 14.81 9.79 0.68
CA GLY A 143 14.49 8.37 0.79
C GLY A 143 15.40 7.64 1.78
N ASN A 144 16.72 7.86 1.70
CA ASN A 144 17.68 7.28 2.64
C ASN A 144 17.49 7.81 4.06
N LYS A 145 17.30 9.12 4.22
CA LYS A 145 17.13 9.73 5.55
C LYS A 145 15.85 9.29 6.24
N PHE A 146 14.77 9.09 5.48
CA PHE A 146 13.55 8.52 6.02
C PHE A 146 13.78 7.09 6.52
N LEU A 147 14.44 6.24 5.74
CA LEU A 147 14.71 4.85 6.15
C LEU A 147 15.69 4.76 7.30
N ASP A 148 16.74 5.59 7.32
CA ASP A 148 17.67 5.74 8.45
C ASP A 148 16.91 6.06 9.73
N ALA A 149 16.03 7.07 9.68
CA ALA A 149 15.22 7.45 10.84
C ALA A 149 14.18 6.39 11.20
N LEU A 150 13.58 5.70 10.22
CA LEU A 150 12.60 4.63 10.48
C LEU A 150 13.25 3.44 11.20
N ARG A 151 14.47 3.04 10.79
CA ARG A 151 15.16 1.87 11.34
C ARG A 151 15.93 2.16 12.63
N ASN A 152 16.41 3.40 12.82
CA ASN A 152 17.22 3.78 13.97
C ASN A 152 16.41 4.54 15.02
N VAL A 153 16.05 3.88 16.11
CA VAL A 153 15.31 4.49 17.24
C VAL A 153 16.04 5.67 17.88
N SER A 154 17.37 5.71 17.79
CA SER A 154 18.16 6.83 18.31
C SER A 154 18.24 8.03 17.37
N ASP A 155 17.69 7.92 16.15
CA ASP A 155 17.64 9.05 15.23
C ASP A 155 16.66 10.11 15.75
N PRO A 156 17.04 11.40 15.81
CA PRO A 156 16.17 12.46 16.30
C PRO A 156 14.87 12.64 15.49
N LEU A 157 14.78 12.08 14.29
CA LEU A 157 13.58 12.08 13.45
C LEU A 157 12.75 10.79 13.58
N HIS A 158 13.20 9.78 14.33
CA HIS A 158 12.55 8.47 14.42
C HIS A 158 11.08 8.56 14.78
N GLY A 159 10.75 9.22 15.91
CA GLY A 159 9.37 9.33 16.37
C GLY A 159 8.44 9.99 15.36
N ARG A 160 8.95 10.99 14.62
CA ARG A 160 8.20 11.66 13.56
C ARG A 160 7.98 10.75 12.36
N VAL A 161 9.01 10.04 11.92
CA VAL A 161 8.92 9.08 10.81
C VAL A 161 8.01 7.90 11.18
N MET A 162 8.00 7.47 12.44
CA MET A 162 7.06 6.48 12.96
C MET A 162 5.63 6.99 12.99
N ASP A 163 5.40 8.24 13.39
CA ASP A 163 4.10 8.91 13.29
C ASP A 163 3.64 9.02 11.83
N ASP A 164 4.53 9.30 10.89
CA ASP A 164 4.16 9.31 9.46
C ASP A 164 3.82 7.91 8.96
N ALA A 165 4.61 6.90 9.34
CA ALA A 165 4.41 5.51 8.94
C ALA A 165 3.13 4.90 9.52
N MET A 166 2.84 5.15 10.81
CA MET A 166 1.83 4.45 11.60
C MET A 166 0.71 5.36 12.16
N GLY A 167 0.84 6.68 12.06
CA GLY A 167 -0.14 7.66 12.52
C GLY A 167 -1.33 7.80 11.57
N PRO A 168 -2.28 8.73 11.81
CA PRO A 168 -3.62 8.73 11.22
C PRO A 168 -3.71 8.66 9.68
N ASP A 169 -2.72 9.22 8.98
CA ASP A 169 -2.67 9.22 7.51
C ASP A 169 -2.09 7.93 6.91
N GLN A 170 -1.48 7.07 7.73
CA GLN A 170 -1.06 5.68 7.51
C GLN A 170 -0.52 5.37 6.10
N GLN A 171 0.80 5.19 5.97
CA GLN A 171 1.43 4.97 4.67
C GLN A 171 1.13 3.57 4.11
N ALA A 172 0.07 3.45 3.32
CA ALA A 172 -0.31 2.19 2.70
C ALA A 172 0.80 1.55 1.82
N TYR A 173 1.78 2.34 1.34
CA TYR A 173 2.91 1.81 0.56
C TYR A 173 3.94 1.04 1.40
N LEU A 174 3.85 1.09 2.74
CA LEU A 174 4.64 0.28 3.66
C LEU A 174 3.95 -1.06 4.00
N LEU A 175 2.69 -1.28 3.59
CA LEU A 175 1.98 -2.50 3.96
C LEU A 175 2.49 -3.72 3.19
N PRO A 176 2.87 -4.81 3.86
CA PRO A 176 3.40 -5.99 3.19
C PRO A 176 2.32 -6.77 2.43
N VAL A 177 2.61 -7.21 1.21
CA VAL A 177 1.69 -8.02 0.40
C VAL A 177 1.37 -9.33 1.13
N THR A 178 2.39 -10.07 1.56
CA THR A 178 2.18 -11.44 2.03
C THR A 178 1.51 -11.50 3.40
N SER A 179 1.90 -10.62 4.33
CA SER A 179 1.41 -10.65 5.71
C SER A 179 0.25 -9.69 6.02
N PHE A 180 -0.08 -8.77 5.12
CA PHE A 180 -1.28 -7.93 5.24
C PHE A 180 -2.36 -8.32 4.21
N TYR A 181 -2.07 -8.17 2.92
CA TYR A 181 -3.10 -8.32 1.88
C TYR A 181 -3.55 -9.77 1.65
N LEU A 182 -2.66 -10.74 1.83
CA LEU A 182 -2.96 -12.17 1.70
C LEU A 182 -3.35 -12.83 3.04
N ALA A 183 -3.27 -12.09 4.16
CA ALA A 183 -3.53 -12.66 5.47
C ALA A 183 -5.00 -13.08 5.62
N GLY A 184 -5.21 -14.33 6.03
CA GLY A 184 -6.54 -14.88 6.28
C GLY A 184 -7.38 -15.12 5.02
N ALA A 185 -6.76 -15.15 3.83
CA ALA A 185 -7.42 -15.64 2.62
C ALA A 185 -7.97 -17.06 2.83
N ARG A 186 -9.14 -17.34 2.25
CA ARG A 186 -9.86 -18.61 2.35
C ARG A 186 -9.73 -19.47 1.10
N ASP A 187 -9.03 -18.95 0.08
CA ASP A 187 -8.84 -19.58 -1.22
C ASP A 187 -10.16 -19.92 -1.94
N THR A 188 -11.19 -19.08 -1.73
CA THR A 188 -12.48 -19.22 -2.42
C THR A 188 -12.52 -18.46 -3.74
N ALA A 189 -11.58 -17.53 -3.95
CA ALA A 189 -11.43 -16.77 -5.18
C ALA A 189 -10.16 -17.20 -5.95
N LYS A 190 -10.22 -17.16 -7.28
CA LYS A 190 -9.03 -17.29 -8.14
C LYS A 190 -8.22 -16.00 -8.09
N LEU A 191 -6.97 -16.09 -7.64
CA LEU A 191 -6.04 -14.97 -7.59
C LEU A 191 -5.18 -14.89 -8.85
N ALA A 192 -5.06 -13.69 -9.43
CA ALA A 192 -4.10 -13.35 -10.46
C ALA A 192 -3.14 -12.26 -9.96
N TRP A 193 -1.86 -12.44 -10.30
CA TRP A 193 -0.77 -11.54 -9.94
C TRP A 193 -0.41 -10.71 -11.17
N LEU A 194 -0.31 -9.40 -10.99
CA LEU A 194 0.04 -8.48 -12.05
C LEU A 194 1.29 -7.71 -11.63
N CYS A 195 2.36 -7.78 -12.42
CA CYS A 195 3.60 -7.10 -12.06
C CYS A 195 3.52 -5.64 -12.51
N THR A 196 3.92 -4.69 -11.66
CA THR A 196 3.81 -3.26 -12.00
C THR A 196 4.53 -2.90 -13.31
N ASP A 197 5.66 -3.53 -13.60
CA ASP A 197 6.47 -3.25 -14.80
C ASP A 197 5.80 -3.74 -16.10
N SER A 198 4.93 -4.76 -16.00
CA SER A 198 4.16 -5.35 -17.12
C SER A 198 2.65 -5.22 -16.90
N LEU A 199 2.20 -4.24 -16.10
CA LEU A 199 0.86 -4.22 -15.51
C LEU A 199 -0.25 -4.32 -16.57
N SER A 200 -0.14 -3.54 -17.66
CA SER A 200 -1.15 -3.54 -18.72
C SER A 200 -1.19 -4.88 -19.47
N ASP A 201 -0.03 -5.45 -19.80
CA ASP A 201 0.04 -6.71 -20.54
C ASP A 201 -0.41 -7.89 -19.66
N ASP A 202 -0.07 -7.89 -18.38
CA ASP A 202 -0.56 -8.87 -17.41
C ASP A 202 -2.07 -8.76 -17.21
N PHE A 203 -2.59 -7.54 -17.09
CA PHE A 203 -4.03 -7.32 -16.96
C PHE A 203 -4.77 -7.83 -18.19
N ASP A 204 -4.34 -7.45 -19.40
CA ASP A 204 -4.99 -7.84 -20.65
C ASP A 204 -4.97 -9.36 -20.83
N ARG A 205 -3.84 -10.01 -20.48
CA ARG A 205 -3.71 -11.47 -20.48
C ARG A 205 -4.70 -12.14 -19.52
N VAL A 206 -4.77 -11.68 -18.27
CA VAL A 206 -5.68 -12.26 -17.27
C VAL A 206 -7.14 -11.99 -17.62
N ALA A 207 -7.44 -10.79 -18.13
CA ALA A 207 -8.78 -10.43 -18.60
C ALA A 207 -9.22 -11.37 -19.72
N ALA A 208 -8.36 -11.63 -20.71
CA ALA A 208 -8.62 -12.59 -21.77
C ALA A 208 -8.81 -14.02 -21.23
N GLU A 209 -7.94 -14.48 -20.33
CA GLU A 209 -8.04 -15.80 -19.68
C GLU A 209 -9.38 -15.99 -18.95
N TRP A 210 -9.90 -14.93 -18.35
CA TRP A 210 -11.17 -14.94 -17.60
C TRP A 210 -12.38 -14.55 -18.46
N GLY A 211 -12.22 -14.41 -19.78
CA GLY A 211 -13.32 -14.06 -20.70
C GLY A 211 -13.91 -12.67 -20.46
N LEU A 212 -13.11 -11.74 -19.93
CA LEU A 212 -13.52 -10.36 -19.66
C LEU A 212 -13.31 -9.49 -20.89
N SER A 213 -14.36 -8.79 -21.31
CA SER A 213 -14.32 -7.83 -22.43
C SER A 213 -13.85 -6.45 -21.96
N VAL A 214 -12.60 -6.37 -21.48
CA VAL A 214 -11.99 -5.14 -20.99
C VAL A 214 -10.48 -5.19 -21.23
N THR A 215 -9.88 -4.04 -21.50
CA THR A 215 -8.42 -3.86 -21.58
C THR A 215 -8.00 -2.75 -20.63
N MET A 216 -6.76 -2.79 -20.16
CA MET A 216 -6.23 -1.71 -19.35
C MET A 216 -6.05 -0.45 -20.21
N PRO A 217 -6.53 0.73 -19.75
CA PRO A 217 -6.20 1.99 -20.41
C PRO A 217 -4.68 2.15 -20.46
N ARG A 218 -4.11 2.31 -21.66
CA ARG A 218 -2.69 2.63 -21.81
C ARG A 218 -2.52 4.12 -21.57
N GLU A 219 -1.92 4.48 -20.44
CA GLU A 219 -1.43 5.84 -20.25
C GLU A 219 -0.23 6.05 -21.18
N GLU A 220 -0.19 7.19 -21.87
CA GLU A 220 0.98 7.58 -22.65
C GLU A 220 2.16 7.79 -21.69
N GLN A 221 3.02 6.78 -21.60
CA GLN A 221 4.36 6.83 -21.01
C GLN A 221 4.43 7.27 -19.54
N SER A 222 4.06 6.39 -18.62
CA SER A 222 4.73 6.30 -17.33
C SER A 222 5.65 5.09 -17.35
N VAL A 223 6.88 5.26 -17.85
CA VAL A 223 7.92 4.23 -17.81
C VAL A 223 8.37 4.09 -16.36
N HIS A 224 7.65 3.29 -15.57
CA HIS A 224 8.08 2.85 -14.25
C HIS A 224 9.17 1.80 -14.41
N GLN A 225 10.40 2.21 -14.76
CA GLN A 225 11.56 1.32 -14.74
C GLN A 225 11.99 1.13 -13.28
N SER A 226 11.69 -0.06 -12.73
CA SER A 226 12.08 -0.52 -11.39
C SER A 226 13.57 -0.33 -11.10
N SER A 227 14.43 -0.55 -12.10
CA SER A 227 15.89 -0.43 -11.96
C SER A 227 16.41 0.98 -11.63
N VAL A 228 15.70 2.04 -12.05
CA VAL A 228 16.11 3.43 -11.78
C VAL A 228 15.76 3.82 -10.34
N GLU A 229 14.73 3.22 -9.76
CA GLU A 229 14.23 3.55 -8.43
C GLU A 229 15.00 2.85 -7.31
N LEU A 230 15.54 1.65 -7.56
CA LEU A 230 16.43 0.95 -6.61
C LEU A 230 17.75 1.69 -6.36
N ALA A 231 18.26 2.42 -7.35
CA ALA A 231 19.49 3.20 -7.24
C ALA A 231 19.37 4.40 -6.29
N ALA A 232 18.15 4.74 -5.85
CA ALA A 232 17.90 5.87 -4.95
C ALA A 232 18.16 5.56 -3.46
N PHE A 233 18.42 4.29 -3.11
CA PHE A 233 18.73 3.89 -1.74
C PHE A 233 20.18 3.43 -1.61
N SER A 234 20.76 3.68 -0.43
CA SER A 234 22.05 3.12 -0.04
C SER A 234 21.96 1.60 0.08
N ASP A 235 23.10 0.92 -0.08
CA ASP A 235 23.20 -0.54 0.10
C ASP A 235 22.68 -0.99 1.46
N GLU A 236 22.93 -0.19 2.51
CA GLU A 236 22.46 -0.48 3.87
C GLU A 236 20.93 -0.44 3.95
N ASN A 237 20.29 0.55 3.34
CA ASN A 237 18.83 0.68 3.32
C ASN A 237 18.17 -0.38 2.42
N LEU A 238 18.80 -0.73 1.29
CA LEU A 238 18.35 -1.84 0.45
C LEU A 238 18.43 -3.18 1.21
N ALA A 239 19.52 -3.42 1.94
CA ALA A 239 19.66 -4.62 2.77
C ALA A 239 18.61 -4.65 3.88
N TRP A 240 18.35 -3.52 4.54
CA TRP A 240 17.31 -3.42 5.57
C TRP A 240 15.90 -3.66 5.00
N ILE A 241 15.57 -3.10 3.83
CA ILE A 241 14.29 -3.38 3.15
C ILE A 241 14.19 -4.87 2.81
N ALA A 242 15.24 -5.46 2.25
CA ALA A 242 15.25 -6.87 1.87
C ALA A 242 15.07 -7.80 3.08
N ASP A 243 15.65 -7.46 4.24
CA ASP A 243 15.46 -8.21 5.47
C ASP A 243 14.05 -8.02 6.06
N THR A 244 13.61 -6.77 6.18
CA THR A 244 12.31 -6.40 6.77
C THR A 244 11.14 -6.94 5.95
N TYR A 245 11.23 -6.86 4.62
CA TYR A 245 10.21 -7.29 3.66
C TYR A 245 10.59 -8.61 2.96
N ARG A 246 11.39 -9.46 3.61
CA ARG A 246 11.92 -10.70 3.01
C ARG A 246 10.86 -11.55 2.29
N ALA A 247 9.71 -11.76 2.93
CA ALA A 247 8.62 -12.53 2.34
C ALA A 247 8.05 -11.87 1.08
N ASP A 248 7.85 -10.55 1.08
CA ASP A 248 7.38 -9.80 -0.08
C ASP A 248 8.43 -9.80 -1.22
N VAL A 249 9.73 -9.67 -0.90
CA VAL A 249 10.81 -9.71 -1.91
C VAL A 249 10.85 -11.07 -2.59
N GLU A 250 10.83 -12.16 -1.83
CA GLU A 250 10.81 -13.51 -2.39
C GLU A 250 9.51 -13.77 -3.16
N PHE A 251 8.37 -13.29 -2.66
CA PHE A 251 7.10 -13.38 -3.37
C PHE A 251 7.13 -12.62 -4.70
N TRP A 252 7.69 -11.41 -4.74
CA TRP A 252 7.84 -10.65 -5.97
C TRP A 252 8.78 -11.36 -6.96
N LYS A 253 9.94 -11.88 -6.50
CA LYS A 253 10.85 -12.63 -7.37
C LYS A 253 10.17 -13.84 -8.02
N GLN A 254 9.38 -14.59 -7.25
CA GLN A 254 8.67 -15.77 -7.75
C GLN A 254 7.60 -15.45 -8.81
N ARG A 255 7.12 -14.20 -8.86
CA ARG A 255 5.98 -13.81 -9.69
C ARG A 255 6.34 -12.85 -10.82
N CYS A 256 7.39 -12.07 -10.66
CA CYS A 256 7.70 -10.91 -11.49
C CYS A 256 9.16 -10.78 -11.93
N SER A 257 10.05 -11.68 -11.52
CA SER A 257 11.46 -11.68 -11.91
C SER A 257 11.81 -12.85 -12.82
#